data_AF-A0A7Y3ICE3-F1
#
_entry.id   AF-A0A7Y3ICE3-F1
#
_cell.length_a   1.000
_cell.length_b   1.000
_cell.length_c   1.000
_cell.angle_alpha   90.00
_cell.angle_beta   90.00
_cell.angle_gamma   90.00
#
_symmetry.space_group_name_H-M   'P 1'
#
loop_
_entity.id
_entity.type
_entity.pdbx_description
1 polymer ?
#
loop_
_entity_poly.entity_id
_entity_poly.type
_entity_poly.pdbx_seq_one_letter_code
_entity_poly.pdbx_strand_id
1 'polypeptide(L)'
;MPTAPGAVYTTGDSLAISVDSPMGAMTLNMDSRMTLDLAFARAQEGVQISAEVTDFDASMNNPMTGRISADENDVEGLLVFVLRPNGDVSVDAMPSMSGVGEQLRPFQALPYDMFPRLPGRVVPQGQSWVDTVAWNGGPDGGAFASSTVYTYTLAGDTTVAGVSLLKISVAGDTSLEG
;
A
#
# COMPACT_ATOMS: atom_id res chain seq x y z
N MET A 1 -32.42 -3.36 0.90
CA MET A 1 -31.46 -2.61 1.74
C MET A 1 -30.58 -1.80 0.80
N PRO A 2 -30.10 -0.59 1.16
CA PRO A 2 -29.11 0.08 0.35
C PRO A 2 -27.85 -0.79 0.27
N THR A 3 -27.26 -0.91 -0.92
CA THR A 3 -25.96 -1.55 -1.10
C THR A 3 -24.94 -0.80 -0.23
N ALA A 4 -24.08 -1.54 0.47
CA ALA A 4 -22.98 -0.90 1.19
C ALA A 4 -22.19 -0.03 0.21
N PRO A 5 -21.79 1.20 0.61
CA PRO A 5 -20.91 2.00 -0.22
C PRO A 5 -19.66 1.18 -0.52
N GLY A 6 -19.21 1.21 -1.77
CA GLY A 6 -18.03 0.48 -2.23
C GLY A 6 -17.25 1.29 -3.26
N ALA A 7 -15.99 0.92 -3.44
CA ALA A 7 -15.08 1.53 -4.39
C ALA A 7 -14.12 0.48 -4.94
N VAL A 8 -13.61 0.70 -6.14
CA VAL A 8 -12.53 -0.12 -6.70
C VAL A 8 -11.22 0.65 -6.49
N TYR A 9 -10.23 -0.02 -5.92
CA TYR A 9 -8.89 0.52 -5.77
C TYR A 9 -7.90 -0.28 -6.62
N THR A 10 -7.16 0.40 -7.48
CA THR A 10 -6.14 -0.21 -8.32
C THR A 10 -4.79 0.37 -7.98
N THR A 11 -3.78 -0.49 -7.80
CA THR A 11 -2.39 -0.09 -7.61
C THR A 11 -1.48 -0.88 -8.54
N GLY A 12 -0.33 -0.28 -8.85
CA GLY A 12 0.73 -0.91 -9.60
C GLY A 12 2.06 -0.29 -9.24
N ASP A 13 3.07 -1.15 -9.08
CA ASP A 13 4.41 -0.77 -8.68
C ASP A 13 5.46 -1.54 -9.49
N SER A 14 6.58 -0.88 -9.76
CA SER A 14 7.76 -1.46 -10.39
C SER A 14 8.99 -1.05 -9.59
N LEU A 15 9.66 -2.04 -9.00
CA LEU A 15 10.83 -1.87 -8.16
C LEU A 15 12.07 -2.48 -8.80
N ALA A 16 13.17 -1.73 -8.84
CA ALA A 16 14.49 -2.22 -9.22
C ALA A 16 15.46 -2.13 -8.03
N ILE A 17 15.91 -3.28 -7.52
CA ILE A 17 16.86 -3.37 -6.40
C ILE A 17 18.24 -3.68 -6.96
N SER A 18 19.19 -2.77 -6.76
CA SER A 18 20.60 -3.03 -7.09
C SER A 18 21.34 -3.51 -5.85
N VAL A 19 21.96 -4.68 -5.95
CA VAL A 19 22.75 -5.30 -4.88
C VAL A 19 24.19 -5.41 -5.34
N ASP A 20 25.07 -4.69 -4.67
CA ASP A 20 26.52 -4.86 -4.83
C ASP A 20 27.01 -5.92 -3.83
N SER A 21 27.44 -7.05 -4.37
CA SER A 21 27.98 -8.16 -3.59
C SER A 21 29.44 -8.45 -3.98
N PRO A 22 30.21 -9.17 -3.14
CA PRO A 22 31.54 -9.65 -3.52
C PRO A 22 31.56 -10.50 -4.81
N MET A 23 30.41 -11.05 -5.23
CA MET A 23 30.26 -11.85 -6.45
C MET A 23 29.92 -11.01 -7.70
N GLY A 24 29.70 -9.71 -7.55
CA GLY A 24 29.31 -8.79 -8.61
C GLY A 24 28.02 -8.02 -8.28
N ALA A 25 27.75 -7.01 -9.11
CA ALA A 25 26.51 -6.25 -9.07
C ALA A 25 25.36 -7.07 -9.66
N MET A 26 24.23 -7.10 -8.97
CA MET A 26 23.01 -7.76 -9.43
C MET A 26 21.83 -6.78 -9.35
N THR A 27 20.90 -6.87 -10.30
CA THR A 27 19.65 -6.11 -10.26
C THR A 27 18.49 -7.09 -10.17
N LEU A 28 17.68 -6.96 -9.13
CA LEU A 28 16.39 -7.62 -9.01
C LEU A 28 15.32 -6.65 -9.52
N ASN A 29 14.45 -7.12 -10.39
CA ASN A 29 13.30 -6.33 -10.83
C ASN A 29 12.04 -7.01 -10.34
N MET A 30 11.13 -6.21 -9.78
CA MET A 30 9.82 -6.65 -9.34
C MET A 30 8.77 -5.75 -9.98
N ASP A 31 7.72 -6.37 -10.49
CA ASP A 31 6.54 -5.69 -11.00
C ASP A 31 5.34 -6.26 -10.26
N SER A 32 4.41 -5.40 -9.84
CA SER A 32 3.16 -5.81 -9.21
C SER A 32 2.00 -4.93 -9.65
N ARG A 33 0.83 -5.54 -9.83
CA ARG A 33 -0.44 -4.87 -10.09
C ARG A 33 -1.53 -5.56 -9.28
N MET A 34 -2.45 -4.77 -8.76
CA MET A 34 -3.51 -5.27 -7.89
C MET A 34 -4.77 -4.44 -8.03
N THR A 35 -5.92 -5.12 -8.05
CA THR A 35 -7.24 -4.52 -7.94
C THR A 35 -7.92 -5.04 -6.68
N LEU A 36 -8.48 -4.11 -5.91
CA LEU A 36 -9.23 -4.37 -4.70
C LEU A 36 -10.68 -3.87 -4.85
N ASP A 37 -11.64 -4.71 -4.48
CA ASP A 37 -13.01 -4.28 -4.21
C ASP A 37 -13.12 -3.88 -2.73
N LEU A 38 -13.40 -2.60 -2.49
CA LEU A 38 -13.52 -2.02 -1.16
C LEU A 38 -14.98 -1.97 -0.73
N ALA A 39 -15.25 -2.43 0.49
CA ALA A 39 -16.51 -2.24 1.19
C ALA A 39 -16.29 -1.37 2.45
N PHE A 40 -17.18 -0.40 2.68
CA PHE A 40 -17.08 0.52 3.80
C PHE A 40 -18.18 0.30 4.84
N ALA A 41 -17.80 0.23 6.11
CA ALA A 41 -18.72 0.16 7.24
C ALA A 41 -18.34 1.18 8.32
N ARG A 42 -19.32 1.60 9.14
CA ARG A 42 -19.05 2.45 10.29
C ARG A 42 -18.36 1.63 11.39
N ALA A 43 -17.30 2.17 11.96
CA ALA A 43 -16.65 1.67 13.17
C ALA A 43 -16.72 2.73 14.28
N GLN A 44 -16.48 2.34 15.53
CA GLN A 44 -16.51 3.28 16.66
C GLN A 44 -15.45 4.41 16.50
N GLU A 45 -14.29 4.08 15.94
CA GLU A 45 -13.14 4.98 15.83
C GLU A 45 -12.98 5.61 14.43
N GLY A 46 -13.87 5.29 13.49
CA GLY A 46 -13.76 5.75 12.11
C GLY A 46 -14.55 4.91 11.12
N VAL A 47 -13.92 4.55 10.01
CA VAL A 47 -14.52 3.73 8.94
C VAL A 47 -13.74 2.42 8.85
N GLN A 48 -14.44 1.29 9.00
CA GLN A 48 -13.87 -0.01 8.68
C GLN A 48 -13.90 -0.20 7.17
N ILE A 49 -12.78 -0.62 6.62
CA ILE A 49 -12.59 -0.93 5.21
C ILE A 49 -12.26 -2.41 5.12
N SER A 50 -13.04 -3.12 4.31
CA SER A 50 -12.77 -4.50 3.93
C SER A 50 -12.45 -4.53 2.45
N ALA A 51 -11.30 -5.08 2.10
CA ALA A 51 -10.79 -5.12 0.74
C ALA A 51 -10.59 -6.58 0.31
N GLU A 52 -11.24 -6.95 -0.79
CA GLU A 52 -11.09 -8.23 -1.46
C GLU A 52 -10.20 -8.05 -2.69
N VAL A 53 -9.18 -8.90 -2.83
CA VAL A 53 -8.35 -8.91 -4.04
C VAL A 53 -9.12 -9.57 -5.16
N THR A 54 -9.40 -8.81 -6.22
CA THR A 54 -10.17 -9.31 -7.38
C THR A 54 -9.31 -9.54 -8.62
N ASP A 55 -8.12 -8.97 -8.65
CA ASP A 55 -7.10 -9.16 -9.70
C ASP A 55 -5.73 -8.89 -9.08
N PHE A 56 -4.77 -9.78 -9.30
CA PHE A 56 -3.41 -9.63 -8.80
C PHE A 56 -2.41 -10.31 -9.74
N ASP A 57 -1.39 -9.57 -10.13
CA ASP A 57 -0.27 -10.06 -10.94
C ASP A 57 1.00 -9.47 -10.36
N ALA A 58 1.87 -10.32 -9.84
CA ALA A 58 3.18 -9.89 -9.40
C ALA A 58 4.26 -10.84 -9.89
N SER A 59 5.42 -10.28 -10.23
CA SER A 59 6.57 -11.08 -10.61
C SER A 59 7.87 -10.45 -10.16
N MET A 60 8.84 -11.29 -9.83
CA MET A 60 10.20 -10.89 -9.50
C MET A 60 11.18 -11.67 -10.36
N ASN A 61 12.13 -10.97 -10.97
CA ASN A 61 13.24 -11.58 -11.68
C ASN A 61 14.51 -11.49 -10.84
N ASN A 62 15.00 -12.64 -10.37
CA ASN A 62 16.25 -12.75 -9.64
C ASN A 62 17.30 -13.45 -10.52
N PRO A 63 18.44 -12.82 -10.83
CA PRO A 63 19.49 -13.42 -11.66
C PRO A 63 20.01 -14.78 -11.16
N MET A 64 19.89 -15.07 -9.87
CA MET A 64 20.37 -16.33 -9.27
C MET A 64 19.36 -17.48 -9.33
N THR A 65 18.06 -17.17 -9.18
CA THR A 65 16.99 -18.18 -9.04
C THR A 65 15.99 -18.18 -10.19
N GLY A 66 16.11 -17.24 -11.13
CA GLY A 66 15.18 -17.04 -12.23
C GLY A 66 13.97 -16.17 -11.85
N ARG A 67 12.94 -16.20 -12.71
CA ARG A 67 11.70 -15.47 -12.49
C ARG A 67 10.74 -16.27 -11.61
N ILE A 68 10.15 -15.61 -10.63
CA ILE A 68 9.01 -16.10 -9.85
C ILE A 68 7.81 -15.19 -10.09
N SER A 69 6.60 -15.71 -9.95
CA SER A 69 5.35 -14.96 -10.11
C SER A 69 4.28 -15.46 -9.15
N ALA A 70 3.38 -14.57 -8.75
CA ALA A 70 2.19 -14.89 -7.96
C ALA A 70 0.96 -14.20 -8.58
N ASP A 71 -0.20 -14.81 -8.41
CA ASP A 71 -1.48 -14.32 -8.92
C ASP A 71 -2.59 -14.34 -7.85
N GLU A 72 -3.80 -13.91 -8.20
CA GLU A 72 -4.92 -13.81 -7.27
C GLU A 72 -5.29 -15.13 -6.57
N ASN A 73 -4.96 -16.28 -7.17
CA ASN A 73 -5.22 -17.59 -6.58
C ASN A 73 -4.25 -17.89 -5.42
N ASP A 74 -3.14 -17.17 -5.32
CA ASP A 74 -2.18 -17.28 -4.21
C ASP A 74 -2.61 -16.47 -2.97
N VAL A 75 -3.68 -15.67 -3.09
CA VAL A 75 -4.21 -14.79 -2.03
C VAL A 75 -5.40 -15.44 -1.34
N GLU A 76 -5.37 -15.51 -0.01
CA GLU A 76 -6.50 -15.99 0.79
C GLU A 76 -6.91 -14.98 1.87
N GLY A 77 -8.22 -14.74 1.98
CA GLY A 77 -8.80 -13.85 2.98
C GLY A 77 -8.94 -12.40 2.53
N LEU A 78 -9.36 -11.55 3.47
CA LEU A 78 -9.60 -10.12 3.24
C LEU A 78 -8.54 -9.29 3.94
N LEU A 79 -8.21 -8.15 3.33
CA LEU A 79 -7.58 -7.06 4.06
C LEU A 79 -8.68 -6.30 4.82
N VAL A 80 -8.57 -6.20 6.14
CA VAL A 80 -9.52 -5.46 6.98
C VAL A 80 -8.77 -4.50 7.89
N PHE A 81 -9.14 -3.22 7.85
CA PHE A 81 -8.55 -2.21 8.71
C PHE A 81 -9.52 -1.07 8.99
N VAL A 82 -9.26 -0.31 10.05
CA VAL A 82 -10.02 0.89 10.43
C VAL A 82 -9.22 2.13 10.10
N LEU A 83 -9.82 3.01 9.29
CA LEU A 83 -9.32 4.35 8.99
C LEU A 83 -9.94 5.36 9.96
N ARG A 84 -9.10 6.02 10.76
CA ARG A 84 -9.50 7.07 11.69
C ARG A 84 -9.59 8.43 10.99
N PRO A 85 -10.31 9.43 11.55
CA PRO A 85 -10.48 10.75 10.91
C PRO A 85 -9.19 11.53 10.64
N ASN A 86 -8.10 11.22 11.33
CA ASN A 86 -6.77 11.81 11.11
C ASN A 86 -5.96 11.06 10.03
N GLY A 87 -6.51 10.01 9.42
CA GLY A 87 -5.83 9.16 8.46
C GLY A 87 -4.99 8.05 9.09
N ASP A 88 -5.01 7.89 10.42
CA ASP A 88 -4.35 6.75 11.06
C ASP A 88 -5.10 5.46 10.75
N VAL A 89 -4.33 4.39 10.54
CA VAL A 89 -4.84 3.07 10.20
C VAL A 89 -4.51 2.07 11.29
N SER A 90 -5.52 1.29 11.68
CA SER A 90 -5.37 0.09 12.53
C SER A 90 -5.76 -1.12 11.71
N VAL A 91 -4.85 -2.08 11.54
CA VAL A 91 -5.10 -3.28 10.76
C VAL A 91 -5.68 -4.37 11.65
N ASP A 92 -6.83 -4.91 11.25
CA ASP A 92 -7.54 -5.97 11.96
C ASP A 92 -7.26 -7.35 11.35
N ALA A 93 -7.13 -7.41 10.02
CA ALA A 93 -6.80 -8.63 9.28
C ALA A 93 -5.97 -8.30 8.04
N MET A 94 -5.01 -9.17 7.72
CA MET A 94 -4.27 -9.16 6.47
C MET A 94 -4.59 -10.44 5.70
N PRO A 95 -4.69 -10.39 4.36
CA PRO A 95 -4.76 -11.60 3.56
C PRO A 95 -3.45 -12.38 3.70
N SER A 96 -3.56 -13.70 3.68
CA SER A 96 -2.40 -14.58 3.60
C SER A 96 -2.01 -14.80 2.15
N MET A 97 -0.70 -14.93 1.92
CA MET A 97 -0.14 -15.37 0.65
C MET A 97 0.33 -16.80 0.79
N SER A 98 0.23 -17.58 -0.28
CA SER A 98 0.83 -18.91 -0.35
C SER A 98 1.95 -18.98 -1.38
N GLY A 99 2.76 -20.04 -1.30
CA GLY A 99 3.81 -20.32 -2.29
C GLY A 99 4.87 -19.24 -2.39
N VAL A 100 5.21 -18.86 -3.63
CA VAL A 100 6.22 -17.83 -3.91
C VAL A 100 5.73 -16.41 -3.62
N GLY A 101 4.42 -16.22 -3.50
CA GLY A 101 3.80 -14.94 -3.16
C GLY A 101 4.15 -14.41 -1.77
N GLU A 102 4.47 -15.32 -0.82
CA GLU A 102 4.98 -14.95 0.51
C GLU A 102 6.28 -14.14 0.47
N GLN A 103 7.06 -14.28 -0.61
CA GLN A 103 8.30 -13.53 -0.80
C GLN A 103 8.04 -12.12 -1.34
N LEU A 104 6.93 -11.90 -2.04
CA LEU A 104 6.59 -10.63 -2.68
C LEU A 104 5.90 -9.65 -1.71
N ARG A 105 5.19 -10.17 -0.68
CA ARG A 105 4.58 -9.41 0.43
C ARG A 105 3.88 -8.10 0.03
N PRO A 106 3.02 -8.09 -1.01
CA PRO A 106 2.49 -6.85 -1.57
C PRO A 106 1.56 -6.08 -0.62
N PHE A 107 1.06 -6.73 0.43
CA PHE A 107 0.03 -6.15 1.31
C PHE A 107 0.57 -5.41 2.54
N GLN A 108 1.85 -5.57 2.91
CA GLN A 108 2.31 -5.09 4.23
C GLN A 108 2.21 -3.57 4.38
N ALA A 109 2.56 -2.84 3.32
CA ALA A 109 2.49 -1.37 3.32
C ALA A 109 1.11 -0.83 2.90
N LEU A 110 0.31 -1.66 2.22
CA LEU A 110 -0.89 -1.21 1.51
C LEU A 110 -1.91 -0.44 2.37
N PRO A 111 -2.26 -0.89 3.59
CA PRO A 111 -3.21 -0.14 4.42
C PRO A 111 -2.67 1.23 4.85
N TYR A 112 -1.35 1.33 5.00
CA TYR A 112 -0.69 2.56 5.46
C TYR A 112 -0.48 3.56 4.32
N ASP A 113 -0.37 3.08 3.09
CA ASP A 113 -0.11 3.90 1.90
C ASP A 113 -1.39 4.30 1.15
N MET A 114 -2.50 3.58 1.36
CA MET A 114 -3.74 3.83 0.61
C MET A 114 -4.40 5.17 0.95
N PHE A 115 -4.20 5.70 2.16
CA PHE A 115 -4.79 6.96 2.60
C PHE A 115 -3.75 7.92 3.19
N PRO A 116 -3.80 9.22 2.84
CA PRO A 116 -2.91 10.20 3.44
C PRO A 116 -3.26 10.44 4.91
N ARG A 117 -2.25 10.49 5.79
CA ARG A 117 -2.44 11.05 7.13
C ARG A 117 -2.65 12.55 7.06
N LEU A 118 -3.65 13.05 7.78
CA LEU A 118 -4.01 14.47 7.80
C LEU A 118 -3.27 15.20 8.93
N PRO A 119 -2.74 16.42 8.69
CA PRO A 119 -1.79 17.07 9.60
C PRO A 119 -2.43 17.71 10.86
N GLY A 120 -3.67 17.35 11.20
CA GLY A 120 -4.42 17.88 12.36
C GLY A 120 -4.68 19.39 12.32
N ARG A 121 -4.37 20.05 11.19
CA ARG A 121 -4.49 21.49 10.97
C ARG A 121 -5.06 21.77 9.58
N VAL A 122 -5.60 22.96 9.40
CA VAL A 122 -6.01 23.43 8.07
C VAL A 122 -4.77 23.63 7.21
N VAL A 123 -4.76 22.99 6.04
CA VAL A 123 -3.75 23.20 4.99
C VAL A 123 -4.41 24.01 3.88
N PRO A 124 -3.91 25.21 3.55
CA PRO A 124 -4.39 25.96 2.38
C PRO A 124 -4.09 25.24 1.07
N GLN A 125 -4.87 25.52 0.03
CA GLN A 125 -4.57 25.02 -1.32
C GLN A 125 -3.15 25.45 -1.75
N GLY A 126 -2.42 24.52 -2.37
CA GLY A 126 -1.03 24.68 -2.80
C GLY A 126 0.00 24.46 -1.69
N GLN A 127 -0.42 24.32 -0.43
CA GLN A 127 0.49 24.05 0.69
C GLN A 127 0.71 22.55 0.87
N SER A 128 1.86 22.22 1.47
CA SER A 128 2.27 20.85 1.72
C SER A 128 2.38 20.53 3.20
N TRP A 129 2.29 19.24 3.51
CA TRP A 129 2.69 18.68 4.79
C TRP A 129 3.47 17.39 4.58
N VAL A 130 4.24 17.04 5.59
CA VAL A 130 5.07 15.84 5.58
C VAL A 130 4.50 14.86 6.60
N ASP A 131 4.48 13.59 6.23
CA ASP A 131 4.23 12.47 7.11
C ASP A 131 5.37 11.46 6.97
N THR A 132 5.63 10.72 8.03
CA THR A 132 6.60 9.62 8.00
C THR A 132 5.89 8.35 8.40
N VAL A 133 5.80 7.44 7.44
CA VAL A 133 5.22 6.11 7.64
C VAL A 133 6.38 5.16 7.83
N ALA A 134 6.50 4.63 9.04
CA ALA A 134 7.48 3.59 9.35
C ALA A 134 6.75 2.30 9.71
N TRP A 135 7.23 1.19 9.17
CA TRP A 135 6.78 -0.14 9.52
C TRP A 135 7.96 -1.11 9.51
N ASN A 136 7.89 -2.11 10.38
CA ASN A 136 8.91 -3.14 10.46
C ASN A 136 8.38 -4.40 9.78
N GLY A 137 9.22 -5.01 8.95
CA GLY A 137 8.94 -6.27 8.29
C GLY A 137 10.10 -7.25 8.49
N GLY A 138 9.85 -8.52 8.24
CA GLY A 138 10.89 -9.55 8.31
C GLY A 138 10.31 -10.93 8.57
N PRO A 139 10.89 -12.02 8.05
CA PRO A 139 10.68 -13.35 8.61
C PRO A 139 11.39 -13.47 9.98
N ASP A 140 11.06 -14.52 10.73
CA ASP A 140 11.80 -14.96 11.93
C ASP A 140 13.30 -15.15 11.61
N GLY A 141 14.08 -14.06 11.65
CA GLY A 141 15.52 -14.08 11.38
C GLY A 141 16.11 -12.90 10.58
N GLY A 142 15.29 -12.01 10.01
CA GLY A 142 15.79 -10.81 9.31
C GLY A 142 14.83 -9.64 9.45
N ALA A 143 15.05 -8.80 10.46
CA ALA A 143 14.26 -7.58 10.64
C ALA A 143 14.75 -6.52 9.66
N PHE A 144 13.84 -5.97 8.86
CA PHE A 144 14.07 -4.73 8.14
C PHE A 144 13.09 -3.65 8.63
N ALA A 145 13.58 -2.43 8.70
CA ALA A 145 12.79 -1.25 8.96
C ALA A 145 12.58 -0.51 7.63
N SER A 146 11.33 -0.31 7.26
CA SER A 146 10.97 0.58 6.16
C SER A 146 10.52 1.92 6.74
N SER A 147 11.03 3.01 6.19
CA SER A 147 10.60 4.37 6.50
C SER A 147 10.37 5.14 5.22
N THR A 148 9.14 5.56 4.99
CA THR A 148 8.76 6.41 3.86
C THR A 148 8.41 7.80 4.37
N VAL A 149 9.08 8.81 3.82
CA VAL A 149 8.73 10.23 4.04
C VAL A 149 7.83 10.67 2.90
N TYR A 150 6.54 10.84 3.20
CA TYR A 150 5.57 11.37 2.25
C TYR A 150 5.51 12.89 2.35
N THR A 151 5.58 13.57 1.21
CA THR A 151 5.18 14.96 1.05
C THR A 151 3.84 14.99 0.34
N TYR A 152 2.81 15.44 1.06
CA TYR A 152 1.48 15.66 0.52
C TYR A 152 1.29 17.13 0.19
N THR A 153 0.64 17.43 -0.94
CA THR A 153 0.27 18.79 -1.34
C THR A 153 -1.23 18.86 -1.57
N LEU A 154 -1.91 19.81 -0.92
CA LEU A 154 -3.32 20.03 -1.16
C LEU A 154 -3.51 20.72 -2.52
N ALA A 155 -3.98 19.99 -3.53
CA ALA A 155 -4.22 20.57 -4.85
C ALA A 155 -5.54 21.37 -4.93
N GLY A 156 -6.42 21.21 -3.94
CA GLY A 156 -7.76 21.81 -3.88
C GLY A 156 -8.85 20.79 -4.19
N ASP A 157 -10.02 21.27 -4.59
CA ASP A 157 -11.14 20.38 -4.94
C ASP A 157 -11.06 19.93 -6.40
N THR A 158 -11.57 18.73 -6.66
CA THR A 158 -11.78 18.18 -8.01
C THR A 158 -13.18 17.60 -8.10
N THR A 159 -13.68 17.40 -9.32
CA THR A 159 -15.00 16.80 -9.54
C THR A 159 -14.84 15.46 -10.22
N VAL A 160 -15.36 14.39 -9.59
CA VAL A 160 -15.39 13.05 -10.15
C VAL A 160 -16.86 12.60 -10.19
N ALA A 161 -17.35 12.28 -11.39
CA ALA A 161 -18.75 11.87 -11.60
C ALA A 161 -19.80 12.83 -10.98
N GLY A 162 -19.51 14.14 -10.97
CA GLY A 162 -20.38 15.17 -10.41
C GLY A 162 -20.27 15.37 -8.89
N VAL A 163 -19.42 14.61 -8.21
CA VAL A 163 -19.14 14.75 -6.78
C VAL A 163 -17.86 15.56 -6.58
N SER A 164 -17.91 16.59 -5.72
CA SER A 164 -16.71 17.34 -5.32
C SER A 164 -15.91 16.52 -4.32
N LEU A 165 -14.64 16.30 -4.62
CA LEU A 165 -13.69 15.55 -3.80
C LEU A 165 -12.44 16.38 -3.57
N LEU A 166 -11.81 16.19 -2.41
CA LEU A 166 -10.53 16.80 -2.10
C LEU A 166 -9.43 16.10 -2.90
N LYS A 167 -8.64 16.86 -3.68
CA LYS A 167 -7.48 16.35 -4.40
C LYS A 167 -6.20 16.62 -3.61
N ILE A 168 -5.50 15.55 -3.28
CA ILE A 168 -4.19 15.59 -2.63
C ILE A 168 -3.19 14.92 -3.57
N SER A 169 -2.09 15.63 -3.87
CA SER A 169 -0.95 15.03 -4.56
C SER A 169 0.02 14.47 -3.52
N VAL A 170 0.64 13.33 -3.82
CA VAL A 170 1.63 12.69 -2.93
C VAL A 170 2.93 12.45 -3.69
N ALA A 171 4.05 12.70 -3.01
CA ALA A 171 5.37 12.23 -3.39
C ALA A 171 5.99 11.55 -2.16
N GLY A 172 6.76 10.49 -2.35
CA GLY A 172 7.36 9.73 -1.26
C GLY A 172 8.80 9.35 -1.55
N ASP A 173 9.63 9.41 -0.51
CA ASP A 173 10.99 8.88 -0.52
C ASP A 173 11.07 7.76 0.53
N THR A 174 11.42 6.54 0.09
CA THR A 174 11.48 5.36 0.95
C THR A 174 12.92 4.95 1.22
N SER A 175 13.21 4.68 2.49
CA SER A 175 14.45 4.09 2.98
C SER A 175 14.17 2.73 3.59
N LEU A 176 14.99 1.74 3.26
CA LEU A 176 14.97 0.40 3.83
C LEU A 176 16.29 0.17 4.57
N GLU A 177 16.22 -0.13 5.87
CA GLU A 177 17.36 -0.54 6.69
C GLU A 177 17.20 -2.02 7.07
N GLY A 178 18.28 -2.81 6.98
CA GLY A 178 18.31 -4.23 7.30
C GLY A 178 19.67 -4.68 7.83
#